data_AF-A0A2G9YG26-F1
#
_entry.id   AF-A0A2G9YG26-F1
#
_cell.length_a   1.000
_cell.length_b   1.000
_cell.length_c   1.000
_cell.angle_alpha   90.00
_cell.angle_beta   90.00
_cell.angle_gamma   90.00
#
_symmetry.space_group_name_H-M   'P 1'
#
loop_
_entity.id
_entity.type
_entity.pdbx_description
1 polymer ?
#
loop_
_entity_poly.entity_id
_entity_poly.type
_entity_poly.pdbx_seq_one_letter_code
_entity_poly.pdbx_strand_id
1 'polypeptide(L)'
;MEDKHWKNYISNIEPRVNKLINAGFYYETVFLFSNILEAELTHLIKEYQRSCKHILNNEKIKFYPSKWVNTEKLTLGMLRKYISVFIKDKKILNKIDKFNNLRKKTIHKLLDQQLIGLKKEILEKEISGFVSEFYKLMEELIDKRIAIMKNLNKYKEKALIYEYKIKRKKRK
;
A
#
# COMPACT_ATOMS: atom_id res chain seq x y z
N MET A 1 -15.47 -12.57 -3.27
CA MET A 1 -14.99 -12.42 -1.87
C MET A 1 -14.45 -11.00 -1.61
N GLU A 2 -14.87 -10.01 -2.40
CA GLU A 2 -14.15 -8.72 -2.56
C GLU A 2 -14.74 -7.56 -1.74
N ASP A 3 -15.92 -7.70 -1.14
CA ASP A 3 -16.64 -6.51 -0.67
C ASP A 3 -16.45 -6.17 0.81
N LYS A 4 -16.21 -7.16 1.70
CA LYS A 4 -16.29 -6.93 3.15
C LYS A 4 -15.11 -6.13 3.71
N HIS A 5 -13.90 -6.35 3.21
CA HIS A 5 -12.71 -5.63 3.67
C HIS A 5 -12.71 -4.18 3.17
N TRP A 6 -13.08 -3.95 1.91
CA TRP A 6 -13.19 -2.60 1.35
C TRP A 6 -14.34 -1.82 1.98
N LYS A 7 -15.52 -2.43 2.16
CA LYS A 7 -16.65 -1.82 2.87
C LYS A 7 -16.28 -1.38 4.28
N ASN A 8 -15.53 -2.22 5.01
CA ASN A 8 -15.10 -1.89 6.37
C ASN A 8 -14.00 -0.82 6.41
N TYR A 9 -13.15 -0.76 5.39
CA TYR A 9 -12.16 0.29 5.23
C TYR A 9 -12.85 1.64 4.93
N ILE A 10 -13.76 1.67 3.95
CA ILE A 10 -14.55 2.84 3.59
C ILE A 10 -15.38 3.32 4.79
N SER A 11 -16.11 2.43 5.46
CA SER A 11 -17.00 2.81 6.57
C SER A 11 -16.29 3.46 7.75
N ASN A 12 -14.99 3.23 7.93
CA ASN A 12 -14.21 3.83 9.00
C ASN A 12 -13.41 5.06 8.55
N ILE A 13 -12.88 5.05 7.33
CA ILE A 13 -12.01 6.12 6.84
C ILE A 13 -12.80 7.26 6.19
N GLU A 14 -13.79 6.93 5.36
CA GLU A 14 -14.54 7.92 4.60
C GLU A 14 -15.29 8.93 5.49
N PRO A 15 -16.00 8.53 6.58
CA PRO A 15 -16.63 9.50 7.46
C PRO A 15 -15.64 10.45 8.13
N ARG A 16 -14.42 9.96 8.43
CA ARG A 16 -13.38 10.77 9.06
C ARG A 16 -12.78 11.77 8.09
N VAL A 17 -12.55 11.36 6.85
CA VAL A 17 -12.09 12.23 5.76
C VAL A 17 -13.12 13.32 5.47
N ASN A 18 -14.40 12.95 5.34
CA ASN A 18 -15.47 13.90 5.06
C ASN A 18 -15.61 14.93 6.19
N LYS A 19 -15.48 14.51 7.46
CA LYS A 19 -15.47 15.43 8.61
C LYS A 19 -14.31 16.44 8.54
N LEU A 20 -13.11 15.99 8.18
CA LEU A 20 -11.95 16.88 8.06
C LEU A 20 -12.11 17.88 6.92
N ILE A 21 -12.57 17.42 5.75
CA ILE A 21 -12.80 18.27 4.58
C ILE A 21 -13.88 19.32 4.86
N ASN A 22 -15.03 18.90 5.40
CA ASN A 22 -16.14 19.81 5.69
C ASN A 22 -15.78 20.87 6.75
N ALA A 23 -14.83 20.56 7.63
CA ALA A 23 -14.31 21.50 8.62
C ALA A 23 -13.09 22.32 8.13
N GLY A 24 -12.65 22.13 6.89
CA GLY A 24 -11.51 22.84 6.28
C GLY A 24 -10.13 22.38 6.77
N PHE A 25 -10.03 21.21 7.39
CA PHE A 25 -8.79 20.58 7.87
C PHE A 25 -8.05 19.82 6.76
N TYR A 26 -7.61 20.59 5.77
CA TYR A 26 -6.98 20.08 4.54
C TYR A 26 -5.59 19.47 4.78
N TYR A 27 -4.80 20.06 5.66
CA TYR A 27 -3.47 19.55 6.01
C TYR A 27 -3.57 18.19 6.69
N GLU A 28 -4.45 18.08 7.67
CA GLU A 28 -4.77 16.87 8.42
C GLU A 28 -5.27 15.77 7.48
N THR A 29 -6.08 16.12 6.48
CA THR A 29 -6.54 15.18 5.46
C THR A 29 -5.36 14.59 4.66
N VAL A 30 -4.39 15.42 4.23
CA VAL A 30 -3.19 14.94 3.52
C VAL A 30 -2.32 14.07 4.41
N PHE A 31 -2.16 14.42 5.69
CA PHE A 31 -1.40 13.60 6.64
C PHE A 31 -2.08 12.26 6.91
N LEU A 32 -3.41 12.24 7.05
CA LEU A 32 -4.19 11.01 7.22
C LEU A 32 -4.01 10.09 6.01
N PHE A 33 -4.18 10.61 4.78
CA PHE A 33 -3.92 9.86 3.55
C PHE A 33 -2.49 9.35 3.47
N SER A 34 -1.52 10.13 3.94
CA SER A 34 -0.11 9.73 3.94
C SER A 34 0.13 8.52 4.82
N ASN A 35 -0.39 8.54 6.03
CA ASN A 35 -0.23 7.44 6.99
C ASN A 35 -0.89 6.16 6.49
N ILE A 36 -2.09 6.28 5.92
CA ILE A 36 -2.83 5.17 5.34
C ILE A 36 -2.07 4.55 4.17
N LEU A 37 -1.59 5.37 3.23
CA LEU A 37 -0.85 4.88 2.07
C LEU A 37 0.48 4.23 2.50
N GLU A 38 1.23 4.86 3.41
CA GLU A 38 2.46 4.27 3.95
C GLU A 38 2.21 2.92 4.62
N ALA A 39 1.14 2.79 5.39
CA ALA A 39 0.75 1.53 6.02
C ALA A 39 0.44 0.46 4.97
N GLU A 40 -0.38 0.77 3.96
CA GLU A 40 -0.73 -0.22 2.93
C GLU A 40 0.48 -0.63 2.08
N LEU A 41 1.34 0.32 1.68
CA LEU A 41 2.57 0.00 0.97
C LEU A 41 3.51 -0.88 1.82
N THR A 42 3.61 -0.59 3.11
CA THR A 42 4.36 -1.41 4.07
C THR A 42 3.80 -2.83 4.13
N HIS A 43 2.48 -2.99 4.24
CA HIS A 43 1.83 -4.31 4.25
C HIS A 43 2.09 -5.07 2.95
N LEU A 44 1.95 -4.40 1.82
CA LEU A 44 2.12 -4.97 0.49
C LEU A 44 3.57 -5.45 0.27
N ILE A 45 4.56 -4.70 0.74
CA ILE A 45 5.97 -5.12 0.74
C ILE A 45 6.20 -6.32 1.68
N LYS A 46 5.65 -6.29 2.90
CA LYS A 46 5.78 -7.40 3.87
C LYS A 46 5.20 -8.70 3.30
N GLU A 47 4.04 -8.64 2.64
CA GLU A 47 3.42 -9.80 1.98
C GLU A 47 4.24 -10.30 0.79
N TYR A 48 4.78 -9.39 -0.04
CA TYR A 48 5.66 -9.76 -1.14
C TYR A 48 6.92 -10.49 -0.65
N GLN A 49 7.60 -9.93 0.36
CA GLN A 49 8.79 -10.55 0.96
C GLN A 49 8.50 -11.93 1.57
N ARG A 50 7.35 -12.08 2.24
CA ARG A 50 6.87 -13.38 2.75
C ARG A 50 6.67 -14.38 1.61
N SER A 51 6.07 -13.96 0.51
CA SER A 51 5.90 -14.78 -0.69
C SER A 51 7.24 -15.21 -1.28
N CYS A 52 8.19 -14.29 -1.44
CA CYS A 52 9.53 -14.62 -1.95
C CYS A 52 10.25 -15.61 -1.02
N LYS A 53 10.26 -15.36 0.29
CA LYS A 53 10.88 -16.25 1.27
C LYS A 53 10.28 -17.66 1.22
N HIS A 54 8.96 -17.76 1.05
CA HIS A 54 8.28 -19.05 0.94
C HIS A 54 8.70 -19.82 -0.32
N ILE A 55 8.73 -19.14 -1.48
CA ILE A 55 9.16 -19.75 -2.76
C ILE A 55 10.61 -20.23 -2.68
N LEU A 56 11.53 -19.38 -2.20
CA LEU A 56 12.95 -19.71 -2.07
C LEU A 56 13.17 -20.94 -1.19
N ASN A 57 12.45 -21.03 -0.07
CA ASN A 57 12.53 -22.17 0.84
C ASN A 57 11.98 -23.46 0.21
N ASN A 58 10.85 -23.40 -0.48
CA ASN A 58 10.21 -24.59 -1.08
C ASN A 58 10.98 -25.11 -2.29
N GLU A 59 11.43 -24.22 -3.17
CA GLU A 59 12.18 -24.56 -4.38
C GLU A 59 13.67 -24.86 -4.09
N LYS A 60 14.09 -24.76 -2.82
CA LYS A 60 15.48 -24.95 -2.37
C LYS A 60 16.48 -24.06 -3.13
N ILE A 61 16.02 -22.89 -3.58
CA ILE A 61 16.86 -21.93 -4.29
C ILE A 61 17.78 -21.28 -3.26
N LYS A 62 19.10 -21.43 -3.44
CA LYS A 62 20.13 -20.78 -2.61
C LYS A 62 20.26 -19.30 -2.97
N PHE A 63 19.21 -18.52 -2.72
CA PHE A 63 19.25 -17.07 -2.80
C PHE A 63 18.97 -16.51 -1.41
N TYR A 64 20.04 -16.03 -0.77
CA TYR A 64 19.98 -15.45 0.57
C TYR A 64 20.23 -13.96 0.46
N PRO A 65 19.19 -13.11 0.33
CA PRO A 65 19.40 -11.68 0.41
C PRO A 65 20.04 -11.38 1.78
N SER A 66 21.12 -10.59 1.77
CA SER A 66 21.90 -10.30 2.98
C SER A 66 21.05 -9.69 4.09
N LYS A 67 20.02 -8.90 3.74
CA LYS A 67 18.97 -8.40 4.64
C LYS A 67 17.65 -8.23 3.90
N TRP A 68 16.55 -8.63 4.54
CA TRP A 68 15.20 -8.21 4.12
C TRP A 68 14.99 -6.74 4.48
N VAL A 69 14.27 -6.01 3.63
CA VAL A 69 14.04 -4.58 3.87
C VAL A 69 13.15 -4.38 5.09
N ASN A 70 13.62 -3.58 6.04
CA ASN A 70 12.81 -3.09 7.14
C ASN A 70 11.98 -1.88 6.67
N THR A 71 10.71 -2.13 6.36
CA THR A 71 9.76 -1.13 5.86
C THR A 71 9.42 -0.03 6.86
N GLU A 72 9.56 -0.27 8.17
CA GLU A 72 9.18 0.70 9.22
C GLU A 72 10.09 1.92 9.27
N LYS A 73 11.28 1.82 8.65
CA LYS A 73 12.24 2.93 8.54
C LYS A 73 12.19 3.64 7.19
N LEU A 74 11.27 3.24 6.30
CA LEU A 74 11.21 3.78 4.95
C LEU A 74 10.19 4.91 4.86
N THR A 75 10.60 6.00 4.21
CA THR A 75 9.67 7.07 3.83
C THR A 75 8.79 6.64 2.67
N LEU A 76 7.66 7.31 2.45
CA LEU A 76 6.78 7.07 1.30
C LEU A 76 7.52 6.99 -0.04
N GLY A 77 8.50 7.88 -0.27
CA GLY A 77 9.31 7.87 -1.49
C GLY A 77 10.18 6.61 -1.62
N MET A 78 10.74 6.12 -0.52
CA MET A 78 11.51 4.88 -0.49
C MET A 78 10.61 3.64 -0.64
N LEU A 79 9.44 3.63 0.01
CA LEU A 79 8.43 2.60 -0.15
C LEU A 79 8.03 2.47 -1.62
N ARG A 80 7.72 3.60 -2.29
CA ARG A 80 7.40 3.68 -3.73
C ARG A 80 8.51 3.07 -4.60
N LYS A 81 9.78 3.39 -4.31
CA LYS A 81 10.91 2.83 -5.06
C LYS A 81 11.04 1.32 -4.87
N TYR A 82 10.67 0.79 -3.71
CA TYR A 82 10.72 -0.65 -3.47
C TYR A 82 9.57 -1.39 -4.14
N ILE A 83 8.33 -0.87 -4.06
CA ILE A 83 7.18 -1.52 -4.69
C ILE A 83 7.30 -1.56 -6.22
N SER A 84 8.00 -0.62 -6.87
CA SER A 84 8.19 -0.65 -8.32
C SER A 84 8.97 -1.86 -8.82
N VAL A 85 9.66 -2.59 -7.92
CA VAL A 85 10.33 -3.86 -8.25
C VAL A 85 9.33 -4.94 -8.62
N PHE A 86 8.11 -4.93 -8.06
CA PHE A 86 7.13 -5.99 -8.24
C PHE A 86 5.73 -5.52 -8.68
N ILE A 87 5.43 -4.23 -8.56
CA ILE A 87 4.29 -3.58 -9.21
C ILE A 87 4.77 -2.93 -10.50
N LYS A 88 4.43 -3.54 -11.65
CA LYS A 88 4.75 -3.02 -12.98
C LYS A 88 3.73 -2.02 -13.53
N ASP A 89 2.61 -1.85 -12.84
CA ASP A 89 1.56 -0.94 -13.28
C ASP A 89 1.98 0.53 -13.12
N LYS A 90 2.32 1.16 -14.24
CA LYS A 90 2.74 2.56 -14.27
C LYS A 90 1.67 3.51 -13.77
N LYS A 91 0.37 3.18 -13.91
CA LYS A 91 -0.73 4.04 -13.43
C LYS A 91 -0.71 4.12 -11.92
N ILE A 92 -0.56 2.98 -11.23
CA ILE A 92 -0.45 2.92 -9.77
C ILE A 92 0.77 3.70 -9.29
N LEU A 93 1.94 3.47 -9.90
CA LEU A 93 3.18 4.16 -9.53
C LEU A 93 3.08 5.68 -9.72
N ASN A 94 2.44 6.13 -10.81
CA ASN A 94 2.22 7.54 -11.08
C ASN A 94 1.25 8.18 -10.08
N LYS A 95 0.19 7.49 -9.66
CA LYS A 95 -0.73 7.99 -8.63
C LYS A 95 -0.02 8.18 -7.28
N ILE A 96 0.85 7.23 -6.90
CA ILE A 96 1.66 7.34 -5.68
C ILE A 96 2.63 8.53 -5.76
N ASP A 97 3.27 8.75 -6.92
CA ASP A 97 4.14 9.90 -7.12
C ASP A 97 3.39 11.24 -7.05
N LYS A 98 2.23 11.33 -7.70
CA LYS A 98 1.35 12.50 -7.61
C LYS A 98 1.03 12.82 -6.15
N PHE A 99 0.67 11.80 -5.37
CA PHE A 99 0.38 11.98 -3.95
C PHE A 99 1.61 12.42 -3.14
N ASN A 100 2.77 11.80 -3.37
CA ASN A 100 4.00 12.20 -2.69
C ASN A 100 4.39 13.65 -3.01
N ASN A 101 4.14 14.10 -4.24
CA ASN A 101 4.34 15.50 -4.64
C ASN A 101 3.34 16.43 -3.96
N LEU A 102 2.07 16.05 -3.86
CA LEU A 102 1.07 16.79 -3.09
C LEU A 102 1.51 16.94 -1.63
N ARG A 103 1.87 15.84 -0.96
CA ARG A 103 2.38 15.84 0.42
C ARG A 103 3.57 16.78 0.61
N LYS A 104 4.57 16.71 -0.28
CA LYS A 104 5.74 17.61 -0.21
C LYS A 104 5.33 19.07 -0.33
N LYS A 105 4.49 19.41 -1.31
CA LYS A 105 3.96 20.77 -1.48
C LYS A 105 3.23 21.23 -0.21
N THR A 106 2.41 20.37 0.37
CA THR A 106 1.66 20.65 1.60
C THR A 106 2.59 20.91 2.80
N ILE A 107 3.64 20.11 2.98
CA ILE A 107 4.63 20.30 4.06
C ILE A 107 5.41 21.60 3.87
N HIS A 108 5.89 21.89 2.65
CA HIS A 108 6.60 23.13 2.37
C HIS A 108 5.70 24.36 2.61
N LYS A 109 4.44 24.31 2.19
CA LYS A 109 3.46 25.38 2.44
C LYS A 109 3.17 25.61 3.93
N LEU A 110 3.20 24.56 4.75
CA LEU A 110 3.05 24.66 6.21
C LEU A 110 4.19 25.44 6.87
N LEU A 111 5.40 25.31 6.32
CA LEU A 111 6.60 25.97 6.82
C LEU A 111 6.74 27.41 6.30
N ASP A 112 6.22 27.70 5.10
CA ASP A 112 6.17 29.04 4.52
C ASP A 112 4.96 29.85 5.04
N GLN A 113 5.03 30.33 6.27
CA GLN A 113 3.95 31.03 7.00
C GLN A 113 3.45 32.35 6.37
N GLN A 114 4.02 32.84 5.27
CA GLN A 114 3.77 34.20 4.77
C GLN A 114 2.55 34.39 3.82
N LEU A 115 1.78 33.35 3.47
CA LEU A 115 0.74 33.47 2.40
C LEU A 115 -0.54 32.66 2.70
N ILE A 116 -1.29 33.07 3.73
CA ILE A 116 -2.32 32.24 4.39
C ILE A 116 -3.67 32.16 3.65
N GLY A 117 -4.05 33.15 2.82
CA GLY A 117 -5.38 33.21 2.17
C GLY A 117 -5.48 32.48 0.82
N LEU A 118 -4.78 32.99 -0.21
CA LEU A 118 -4.87 32.50 -1.59
C LEU A 118 -4.38 31.04 -1.77
N LYS A 119 -3.54 30.55 -0.85
CA LYS A 119 -3.01 29.17 -0.87
C LYS A 119 -4.01 28.13 -0.37
N LYS A 120 -5.05 28.52 0.39
CA LYS A 120 -6.02 27.59 1.00
C LYS A 120 -7.03 27.06 -0.02
N GLU A 121 -7.60 27.92 -0.86
CA GLU A 121 -8.57 27.52 -1.91
C GLU A 121 -7.93 26.60 -2.97
N ILE A 122 -6.68 26.87 -3.35
CA ILE A 122 -5.93 26.01 -4.27
C ILE A 122 -5.72 24.63 -3.64
N LEU A 123 -5.35 24.58 -2.36
CA LEU A 123 -5.12 23.33 -1.63
C LEU A 123 -6.43 22.54 -1.46
N GLU A 124 -7.53 23.21 -1.15
CA GLU A 124 -8.87 22.63 -1.08
C GLU A 124 -9.27 21.95 -2.38
N LYS A 125 -9.10 22.64 -3.51
CA LYS A 125 -9.42 22.10 -4.84
C LYS A 125 -8.53 20.91 -5.19
N GLU A 126 -7.24 21.00 -4.90
CA GLU A 126 -6.28 19.90 -5.10
C GLU A 126 -6.66 18.67 -4.26
N ILE A 127 -7.00 18.85 -2.98
CA ILE A 127 -7.34 17.73 -2.08
C ILE A 127 -8.70 17.14 -2.43
N SER A 128 -9.72 17.96 -2.66
CA SER A 128 -11.07 17.48 -2.99
C SER A 128 -11.07 16.65 -4.27
N GLY A 129 -10.32 17.08 -5.30
CA GLY A 129 -10.11 16.28 -6.51
C GLY A 129 -9.33 14.99 -6.25
N PHE A 130 -8.42 15.01 -5.28
CA PHE A 130 -7.57 13.87 -4.94
C PHE A 130 -8.27 12.79 -4.10
N VAL A 131 -9.32 13.12 -3.33
CA VAL A 131 -10.03 12.13 -2.48
C VAL A 131 -10.51 10.92 -3.28
N SER A 132 -11.16 11.15 -4.42
CA SER A 132 -11.63 10.05 -5.29
C SER A 132 -10.46 9.26 -5.87
N GLU A 133 -9.39 9.94 -6.30
CA GLU A 133 -8.19 9.27 -6.81
C GLU A 133 -7.50 8.43 -5.73
N PHE A 134 -7.51 8.91 -4.48
CA PHE A 134 -6.96 8.20 -3.33
C PHE A 134 -7.72 6.89 -3.07
N TYR A 135 -9.06 6.93 -3.01
CA TYR A 135 -9.84 5.70 -2.81
C TYR A 135 -9.61 4.69 -3.92
N LYS A 136 -9.61 5.12 -5.18
CA LYS A 136 -9.27 4.24 -6.31
C LYS A 136 -7.87 3.65 -6.20
N LEU A 137 -6.89 4.44 -5.78
CA LEU A 137 -5.53 3.95 -5.55
C LEU A 137 -5.50 2.88 -4.44
N MET A 138 -6.22 3.11 -3.34
CA MET A 138 -6.27 2.17 -2.22
C MET A 138 -6.92 0.84 -2.61
N GLU A 139 -8.01 0.90 -3.37
CA GLU A 139 -8.67 -0.29 -3.94
C GLU A 139 -7.70 -1.07 -4.84
N GLU A 140 -7.04 -0.39 -5.79
CA GLU A 140 -6.04 -1.01 -6.67
C GLU A 140 -4.88 -1.66 -5.88
N LEU A 141 -4.41 -1.03 -4.80
CA LEU A 141 -3.35 -1.58 -3.95
C LEU A 141 -3.82 -2.80 -3.15
N ILE A 142 -5.04 -2.76 -2.61
CA ILE A 142 -5.66 -3.90 -1.91
C ILE A 142 -5.77 -5.10 -2.86
N ASP A 143 -6.20 -4.88 -4.11
CA ASP A 143 -6.27 -5.95 -5.12
C ASP A 143 -4.89 -6.57 -5.39
N LYS A 144 -3.85 -5.75 -5.52
CA LYS A 144 -2.47 -6.26 -5.67
C LYS A 144 -2.05 -7.08 -4.46
N ARG A 145 -2.36 -6.63 -3.24
CA ARG A 145 -2.08 -7.36 -2.01
C ARG A 145 -2.82 -8.71 -1.97
N ILE A 146 -4.11 -8.72 -2.30
CA ILE A 146 -4.91 -9.96 -2.38
C ILE A 146 -4.31 -10.92 -3.40
N ALA A 147 -3.87 -10.43 -4.56
CA ALA A 147 -3.21 -11.26 -5.57
C ALA A 147 -1.91 -11.90 -5.05
N ILE A 148 -1.09 -11.15 -4.31
CA ILE A 148 0.12 -11.67 -3.66
C ILE A 148 -0.22 -12.75 -2.63
N MET A 149 -1.24 -12.51 -1.78
CA MET A 149 -1.68 -13.46 -0.77
C MET A 149 -2.27 -14.75 -1.37
N LYS A 150 -3.07 -14.64 -2.45
CA LYS A 150 -3.62 -15.79 -3.19
C LYS A 150 -2.50 -16.68 -3.74
N ASN A 151 -1.47 -16.07 -4.31
CA ASN A 151 -0.30 -16.81 -4.79
C ASN A 151 0.39 -17.56 -3.64
N LEU A 152 0.61 -16.91 -2.50
CA LEU A 152 1.19 -17.54 -1.30
C LEU A 152 0.38 -18.79 -0.87
N ASN A 153 -0.95 -18.68 -0.79
CA ASN A 153 -1.80 -19.78 -0.35
C ASN A 153 -1.82 -20.95 -1.36
N LYS A 154 -1.82 -20.66 -2.67
CA LYS A 154 -1.70 -21.69 -3.71
C LYS A 154 -0.42 -22.52 -3.56
N TYR A 155 0.70 -21.90 -3.18
CA TYR A 155 1.95 -22.63 -2.91
C TYR A 155 1.86 -23.48 -1.64
N LYS A 156 1.21 -22.99 -0.57
CA LYS A 156 0.96 -23.78 0.65
C LYS A 156 0.11 -25.03 0.37
N GLU A 157 -0.96 -24.90 -0.40
CA GLU A 157 -1.80 -26.03 -0.79
C GLU A 157 -1.04 -27.08 -1.60
N LYS A 158 -0.24 -26.65 -2.58
CA LYS A 158 0.61 -27.56 -3.37
C LYS A 158 1.62 -28.31 -2.49
N ALA A 159 2.23 -27.63 -1.52
CA ALA A 159 3.18 -28.24 -0.59
C ALA A 159 2.51 -29.31 0.28
N LEU A 160 1.33 -29.03 0.85
CA LEU A 160 0.55 -29.99 1.63
C LEU A 160 0.15 -31.23 0.83
N ILE A 161 -0.29 -31.03 -0.42
CA ILE A 161 -0.64 -32.14 -1.34
C ILE A 161 0.59 -33.00 -1.63
N TYR A 162 1.76 -32.38 -1.86
CA TYR A 162 3.00 -33.09 -2.11
C TYR A 162 3.46 -33.92 -0.90
N GLU A 163 3.44 -33.34 0.31
CA GLU A 163 3.76 -34.06 1.55
C GLU A 163 2.82 -35.24 1.80
N TYR A 164 1.52 -35.06 1.57
CA TYR A 164 0.54 -36.13 1.68
C TYR A 164 0.84 -37.28 0.70
N LYS A 165 1.16 -36.98 -0.57
CA LYS A 165 1.54 -37.99 -1.57
C LYS A 165 2.81 -38.75 -1.17
N ILE A 166 3.82 -38.08 -0.61
CA ILE A 166 5.03 -38.74 -0.11
C ILE A 166 4.70 -39.66 1.07
N LYS A 167 3.95 -39.17 2.07
CA LYS A 167 3.56 -39.97 3.25
C LYS A 167 2.76 -41.22 2.84
N ARG A 168 1.88 -41.11 1.84
CA ARG A 168 1.12 -42.25 1.32
C ARG A 168 2.01 -43.28 0.62
N LYS A 169 3.02 -42.86 -0.14
CA LYS A 169 3.98 -43.77 -0.79
C LYS A 169 4.85 -44.55 0.19
N LYS A 170 5.20 -43.96 1.35
CA LYS A 170 6.00 -44.61 2.40
C LYS A 170 5.23 -45.62 3.27
N ARG A 171 3.90 -45.70 3.11
CA ARG A 171 3.01 -46.61 3.86
C ARG A 171 2.62 -47.87 3.06
N LYS A 172 3.10 -47.98 1.82
CA LYS A 172 3.01 -49.17 0.98
C LYS A 172 4.40 -49.77 0.89
#